data_AF-A0A939WYX8-F1
#
_entry.id   AF-A0A939WYX8-F1
#
_cell.length_a   1.000
_cell.length_b   1.000
_cell.length_c   1.000
_cell.angle_alpha   90.00
_cell.angle_beta   90.00
_cell.angle_gamma   90.00
#
_symmetry.space_group_name_H-M   'P 1'
#
loop_
_entity.id
_entity.type
_entity.pdbx_description
1 polymer ?
#
loop_
_entity_poly.entity_id
_entity_poly.type
_entity_poly.pdbx_seq_one_letter_code
_entity_poly.pdbx_strand_id
1 'polypeptide(L)'
;MKQQVIRILLCAVVAMASLSVNAQVKAFEKYADMKNVSYVYISKYMLGMASKSATPSVPGVDMKSLASKLTGIQIISSEDKTARTKLKNDVKDILARDKYEVLMQIREDGDKVDIYHCVGKQQSVVVMLMDEDDSATVMIFSGHFTLDDIMKMTK
;
A
#
# COMPACT_ATOMS: atom_id res chain seq x y z
N MET A 1 -41.32 -25.90 3.99
CA MET A 1 -41.06 -24.69 3.16
C MET A 1 -40.22 -23.64 3.90
N LYS A 2 -40.55 -23.23 5.13
CA LYS A 2 -39.82 -22.20 5.89
C LYS A 2 -38.32 -22.48 6.13
N GLN A 3 -37.94 -23.75 6.38
CA GLN A 3 -36.53 -24.12 6.59
C GLN A 3 -35.67 -24.14 5.32
N GLN A 4 -36.28 -24.33 4.15
CA GLN A 4 -35.57 -24.30 2.86
C GLN A 4 -35.22 -22.85 2.46
N VAL A 5 -36.12 -21.90 2.74
CA VAL A 5 -35.89 -20.47 2.52
C VAL A 5 -34.79 -19.91 3.43
N ILE A 6 -34.73 -20.35 4.70
CA ILE A 6 -33.67 -19.94 5.65
C ILE A 6 -32.29 -20.45 5.21
N ARG A 7 -32.19 -21.67 4.68
CA ARG A 7 -30.92 -22.23 4.17
C ARG A 7 -30.43 -21.50 2.92
N ILE A 8 -31.33 -21.13 2.00
CA ILE A 8 -30.98 -20.34 0.81
C ILE A 8 -30.54 -18.93 1.20
N LEU A 9 -31.19 -18.30 2.19
CA LEU A 9 -30.82 -16.98 2.69
C LEU A 9 -29.45 -17.01 3.42
N LEU A 10 -29.16 -18.06 4.19
CA LEU A 10 -27.86 -18.23 4.86
C LEU A 10 -26.71 -18.45 3.84
N CYS A 11 -26.94 -19.24 2.79
CA CYS A 11 -25.95 -19.43 1.72
C CYS A 11 -25.69 -18.15 0.92
N ALA A 12 -26.70 -17.31 0.69
CA ALA A 12 -26.52 -16.02 0.03
C ALA A 12 -25.71 -15.01 0.89
N VAL A 13 -25.88 -15.04 2.21
CA VAL A 13 -25.11 -14.19 3.15
C VAL A 13 -23.65 -14.65 3.26
N VAL A 14 -23.38 -15.96 3.20
CA VAL A 14 -22.01 -16.52 3.21
C VAL A 14 -21.29 -16.29 1.87
N ALA A 15 -22.01 -16.32 0.75
CA ALA A 15 -21.43 -15.99 -0.58
C ALA A 15 -21.07 -14.50 -0.73
N MET A 16 -21.75 -13.61 0.00
CA MET A 16 -21.42 -12.17 0.05
C MET A 16 -20.39 -11.82 1.14
N ALA A 17 -20.11 -12.72 2.08
CA ALA A 17 -19.12 -12.50 3.14
C ALA A 17 -17.65 -12.70 2.68
N SER A 18 -17.42 -13.17 1.46
CA SER A 18 -16.08 -13.37 0.89
C SER A 18 -15.50 -12.19 0.09
N LEU A 19 -16.14 -11.00 0.08
CA LEU A 19 -15.66 -9.85 -0.70
C LEU A 19 -15.08 -8.68 0.12
N SER A 20 -14.65 -8.93 1.35
CA SER A 20 -13.91 -7.91 2.12
C SER A 20 -12.74 -8.49 2.90
N VAL A 21 -12.06 -9.48 2.30
CA VAL A 21 -10.75 -9.94 2.80
C VAL A 21 -9.66 -9.10 2.14
N ASN A 22 -9.29 -7.99 2.78
CA ASN A 22 -7.95 -7.38 2.74
C ASN A 22 -7.19 -7.36 1.39
N ALA A 23 -7.89 -7.16 0.27
CA ALA A 23 -7.33 -7.36 -1.06
C ALA A 23 -6.26 -6.32 -1.46
N GLN A 24 -6.21 -5.19 -0.77
CA GLN A 24 -5.34 -4.09 -1.12
C GLN A 24 -3.86 -4.38 -0.87
N VAL A 25 -3.52 -5.07 0.23
CA VAL A 25 -2.14 -5.48 0.55
C VAL A 25 -1.70 -6.63 -0.37
N LYS A 26 -2.64 -7.52 -0.74
CA LYS A 26 -2.38 -8.65 -1.65
C LYS A 26 -2.27 -8.26 -3.11
N ALA A 27 -2.89 -7.15 -3.54
CA ALA A 27 -2.90 -6.75 -4.94
C ALA A 27 -1.50 -6.50 -5.50
N PHE A 28 -0.55 -6.20 -4.62
CA PHE A 28 0.85 -5.98 -4.95
C PHE A 28 1.78 -7.14 -4.58
N GLU A 29 1.33 -8.14 -3.81
CA GLU A 29 2.12 -9.36 -3.54
C GLU A 29 2.45 -10.14 -4.82
N LYS A 30 1.63 -10.00 -5.87
CA LYS A 30 1.87 -10.59 -7.20
C LYS A 30 3.19 -10.15 -7.85
N TYR A 31 3.80 -9.05 -7.37
CA TYR A 31 5.09 -8.57 -7.85
C TYR A 31 6.28 -9.31 -7.25
N ALA A 32 6.09 -10.05 -6.16
CA ALA A 32 7.16 -10.83 -5.52
C ALA A 32 7.77 -11.88 -6.45
N ASP A 33 6.97 -12.44 -7.35
CA ASP A 33 7.38 -13.49 -8.30
C ASP A 33 7.57 -12.96 -9.75
N MET A 34 7.50 -11.64 -9.94
CA MET A 34 7.58 -11.05 -11.27
C MET A 34 9.03 -10.80 -11.69
N LYS A 35 9.39 -11.21 -12.91
CA LYS A 35 10.70 -10.90 -13.48
C LYS A 35 10.89 -9.39 -13.64
N ASN A 36 12.13 -8.94 -13.48
CA ASN A 36 12.54 -7.54 -13.62
C ASN A 36 11.85 -6.59 -12.62
N VAL A 37 11.42 -7.13 -11.47
CA VAL A 37 10.84 -6.37 -10.37
C VAL A 37 11.59 -6.69 -9.09
N SER A 38 11.95 -5.65 -8.34
CA SER A 38 12.40 -5.77 -6.96
C SER A 38 11.20 -5.63 -6.04
N TYR A 39 10.98 -6.62 -5.18
CA TYR A 39 9.90 -6.63 -4.20
C TYR A 39 10.48 -6.81 -2.80
N VAL A 40 10.20 -5.86 -1.91
CA VAL A 40 10.61 -5.90 -0.51
C VAL A 40 9.38 -5.73 0.37
N TYR A 41 9.19 -6.64 1.32
CA TYR A 41 8.18 -6.53 2.37
C TYR A 41 8.82 -6.50 3.75
N ILE A 42 8.48 -5.48 4.54
CA ILE A 42 8.93 -5.31 5.91
C ILE A 42 7.72 -5.43 6.83
N SER A 43 7.71 -6.45 7.68
CA SER A 43 6.61 -6.72 8.60
C SER A 43 6.67 -5.83 9.85
N LYS A 44 5.54 -5.69 10.56
CA LYS A 44 5.47 -5.06 11.89
C LYS A 44 6.54 -5.55 12.85
N TYR A 45 6.84 -6.85 12.82
CA TYR A 45 7.83 -7.45 13.72
C TYR A 45 9.23 -6.91 13.43
N MET A 46 9.63 -6.87 12.16
CA MET A 46 10.91 -6.28 11.74
C MET A 46 10.98 -4.78 12.04
N LEU A 47 9.89 -4.03 11.80
CA LEU A 47 9.79 -2.60 12.15
C LEU A 47 9.92 -2.37 13.67
N GLY A 48 9.32 -3.27 14.47
CA GLY A 48 9.41 -3.25 15.93
C GLY A 48 10.80 -3.60 16.47
N MET A 49 11.60 -4.39 15.74
CA MET A 49 13.00 -4.67 16.08
C MET A 49 13.92 -3.52 15.67
N ALA A 50 13.70 -2.97 14.47
CA ALA A 50 14.39 -1.79 13.96
C ALA A 50 14.34 -0.60 14.91
N SER A 51 13.16 -0.30 15.45
CA SER A 51 12.97 0.80 16.41
C SER A 51 13.72 0.61 17.75
N LYS A 52 14.21 -0.61 18.04
CA LYS A 52 14.93 -0.94 19.27
C LYS A 52 16.45 -1.00 19.12
N SER A 53 17.02 -1.09 17.91
CA SER A 53 18.46 -1.38 17.77
C SER A 53 19.16 -0.78 16.55
N ALA A 54 18.44 -0.41 15.49
CA ALA A 54 18.97 0.34 14.34
C ALA A 54 17.79 0.63 13.41
N THR A 55 17.41 1.89 13.24
CA THR A 55 16.37 2.25 12.27
C THR A 55 16.93 1.94 10.87
N PRO A 56 16.33 1.05 10.05
CA PRO A 56 16.62 1.01 8.64
C PRO A 56 16.15 2.36 8.09
N SER A 57 17.12 3.21 7.77
CA SER A 57 16.85 4.48 7.11
C SER A 57 16.40 4.17 5.68
N VAL A 58 15.10 4.27 5.42
CA VAL A 58 14.64 4.51 4.05
C VAL A 58 15.00 5.97 3.75
N PRO A 59 15.85 6.26 2.75
CA PRO A 59 16.22 7.62 2.41
C PRO A 59 14.97 8.50 2.23
N GLY A 60 14.91 9.64 2.94
CA GLY A 60 13.82 10.60 2.82
C GLY A 60 12.57 10.35 3.68
N VAL A 61 12.55 9.35 4.57
CA VAL A 61 11.39 9.07 5.45
C VAL A 61 11.83 8.96 6.91
N ASP A 62 11.40 9.89 7.78
CA ASP A 62 11.57 9.74 9.24
C ASP A 62 10.60 8.68 9.79
N MET A 63 11.04 7.43 9.69
CA MET A 63 10.28 6.28 10.18
C MET A 63 10.21 6.20 11.70
N LYS A 64 10.93 7.02 12.47
CA LYS A 64 11.05 6.83 13.94
C LYS A 64 9.73 7.10 14.67
N SER A 65 8.98 8.11 14.22
CA SER A 65 7.68 8.47 14.79
C SER A 65 6.53 7.57 14.31
N LEU A 66 6.67 6.98 13.12
CA LEU A 66 5.66 6.16 12.48
C LEU A 66 5.87 4.65 12.69
N ALA A 67 7.09 4.18 12.99
CA ALA A 67 7.43 2.76 13.05
C ALA A 67 6.57 1.96 14.04
N SER A 68 6.18 2.56 15.17
CA SER A 68 5.29 1.91 16.16
C SER A 68 3.83 1.84 15.69
N LYS A 69 3.44 2.71 14.76
CA LYS A 69 2.10 2.81 14.16
C LYS A 69 1.98 2.00 12.86
N LEU A 70 3.11 1.71 12.22
CA LEU A 70 3.17 0.87 11.03
C LEU A 70 2.94 -0.61 11.36
N THR A 71 2.24 -1.28 10.47
CA THR A 71 1.98 -2.73 10.48
C THR A 71 2.71 -3.43 9.32
N GLY A 72 3.09 -2.69 8.29
CA GLY A 72 3.98 -3.17 7.24
C GLY A 72 4.35 -2.09 6.24
N ILE A 73 5.47 -2.32 5.54
CA ILE A 73 5.92 -1.54 4.39
C ILE A 73 6.13 -2.50 3.22
N GLN A 74 5.61 -2.16 2.04
CA GLN A 74 5.96 -2.81 0.79
C GLN A 74 6.69 -1.82 -0.10
N ILE A 75 7.79 -2.23 -0.73
CA ILE A 75 8.54 -1.45 -1.71
C ILE A 75 8.65 -2.29 -2.97
N ILE A 76 8.24 -1.70 -4.09
CA ILE A 76 8.19 -2.37 -5.39
C ILE A 76 8.86 -1.44 -6.37
N SER A 77 9.97 -1.87 -6.96
CA SER A 77 10.67 -1.05 -7.95
C SER A 77 11.00 -1.83 -9.21
N SER A 78 11.07 -1.12 -10.33
CA SER A 78 11.46 -1.72 -11.60
C SER A 78 12.08 -0.67 -12.53
N GLU A 79 13.09 -1.09 -13.27
CA GLU A 79 13.69 -0.35 -14.38
C GLU A 79 13.17 -0.85 -15.74
N ASP A 80 12.43 -1.96 -15.78
CA ASP A 80 11.90 -2.52 -17.03
C ASP A 80 10.63 -1.79 -17.47
N LYS A 81 10.63 -1.23 -18.70
CA LYS A 81 9.52 -0.42 -19.22
C LYS A 81 8.15 -1.10 -19.12
N THR A 82 8.07 -2.42 -19.37
CA THR A 82 6.80 -3.17 -19.33
C THR A 82 6.32 -3.32 -17.89
N ALA A 83 7.23 -3.71 -16.99
CA ALA A 83 6.93 -3.81 -15.56
C ALA A 83 6.57 -2.45 -14.95
N ARG A 84 7.30 -1.37 -15.29
CA ARG A 84 6.98 0.01 -14.89
C ARG A 84 5.56 0.41 -15.32
N THR A 85 5.22 0.18 -16.60
CA THR A 85 3.88 0.52 -17.13
C THR A 85 2.79 -0.27 -16.41
N LYS A 86 3.03 -1.56 -16.19
CA LYS A 86 2.10 -2.42 -15.45
C LYS A 86 1.90 -1.95 -14.01
N LEU A 87 2.99 -1.63 -13.31
CA LEU A 87 2.97 -1.13 -11.93
C LEU A 87 2.14 0.15 -11.80
N LYS A 88 2.35 1.12 -12.69
CA LYS A 88 1.57 2.37 -12.71
C LYS A 88 0.09 2.14 -12.96
N ASN A 89 -0.25 1.24 -13.88
CA ASN A 89 -1.65 0.91 -14.16
C ASN A 89 -2.32 0.20 -12.98
N ASP A 90 -1.63 -0.75 -12.36
CA ASP A 90 -2.13 -1.46 -11.19
C ASP A 90 -2.34 -0.53 -9.99
N VAL A 91 -1.48 0.49 -9.81
CA VAL A 91 -1.71 1.59 -8.84
C VAL A 91 -2.99 2.35 -9.19
N LYS A 92 -3.12 2.85 -10.43
CA LYS A 92 -4.32 3.60 -10.88
C LYS A 92 -5.61 2.81 -10.67
N ASP A 93 -5.61 1.53 -10.97
CA ASP A 93 -6.76 0.64 -10.80
C ASP A 93 -7.16 0.48 -9.33
N ILE A 94 -6.18 0.42 -8.42
CA ILE A 94 -6.45 0.35 -6.97
C ILE A 94 -7.00 1.69 -6.46
N LEU A 95 -6.41 2.80 -6.89
CA LEU A 95 -6.87 4.14 -6.52
C LEU A 95 -8.30 4.41 -7.01
N ALA A 96 -8.68 3.89 -8.19
CA ALA A 96 -10.02 4.06 -8.74
C ALA A 96 -11.08 3.16 -8.07
N ARG A 97 -10.68 1.98 -7.57
CA ARG A 97 -11.60 1.03 -6.92
C ARG A 97 -11.90 1.38 -5.48
N ASP A 98 -10.93 1.93 -4.76
CA ASP A 98 -11.04 2.25 -3.35
C ASP A 98 -11.17 3.76 -3.11
N LYS A 99 -11.52 4.16 -1.89
CA LYS A 99 -11.66 5.58 -1.50
C LYS A 99 -10.30 6.21 -1.20
N TYR A 100 -9.44 6.30 -2.20
CA TYR A 100 -8.18 7.04 -2.06
C TYR A 100 -8.35 8.52 -2.33
N GLU A 101 -7.75 9.33 -1.46
CA GLU A 101 -7.60 10.77 -1.65
C GLU A 101 -6.14 11.10 -1.94
N VAL A 102 -5.93 12.06 -2.84
CA VAL A 102 -4.60 12.62 -3.12
C VAL A 102 -4.22 13.52 -1.95
N LEU A 103 -3.10 13.23 -1.30
CA LEU A 103 -2.57 14.05 -0.22
C LEU A 103 -1.51 15.04 -0.71
N MET A 104 -0.64 14.59 -1.61
CA MET A 104 0.48 15.40 -2.11
C MET A 104 0.87 14.95 -3.52
N GLN A 105 1.27 15.92 -4.34
CA GLN A 105 1.87 15.68 -5.65
C GLN A 105 3.11 16.56 -5.79
N ILE A 106 4.24 15.96 -6.09
CA ILE A 106 5.52 16.65 -6.34
C ILE A 106 5.91 16.37 -7.79
N ARG A 107 6.40 17.41 -8.47
CA ARG A 107 6.84 17.36 -9.87
C ARG A 107 8.13 18.16 -9.97
N GLU A 108 9.25 17.50 -10.21
CA GLU A 108 10.58 18.13 -10.29
C GLU A 108 11.41 17.43 -11.37
N ASP A 109 11.96 18.18 -12.33
CA ASP A 109 12.93 17.70 -13.34
C ASP A 109 12.65 16.35 -14.04
N GLY A 110 11.39 15.97 -14.18
CA GLY A 110 10.97 14.69 -14.79
C GLY A 110 10.41 13.69 -13.77
N ASP A 111 10.78 13.84 -12.51
CA ASP A 111 10.34 13.03 -11.39
C ASP A 111 8.92 13.41 -10.95
N LYS A 112 8.12 12.39 -10.68
CA LYS A 112 6.76 12.55 -10.17
C LYS A 112 6.58 11.72 -8.92
N VAL A 113 6.25 12.39 -7.83
CA VAL A 113 5.85 11.72 -6.58
C VAL A 113 4.37 11.99 -6.34
N ASP A 114 3.58 10.93 -6.21
CA ASP A 114 2.17 11.02 -5.84
C ASP A 114 1.92 10.25 -4.54
N ILE A 115 1.36 10.92 -3.54
CA ILE A 115 1.03 10.35 -2.24
C ILE A 115 -0.49 10.28 -2.07
N TYR A 116 -1.00 9.09 -1.81
CA TYR A 116 -2.43 8.81 -1.65
C TYR A 116 -2.72 8.21 -0.29
N HIS A 117 -3.91 8.49 0.26
CA HIS A 117 -4.38 7.88 1.50
C HIS A 117 -5.78 7.30 1.35
N CYS A 118 -5.97 6.04 1.77
CA CYS A 118 -7.27 5.39 1.72
C CYS A 118 -8.13 5.80 2.93
N VAL A 119 -9.20 6.55 2.70
CA VAL A 119 -10.12 7.01 3.74
C VAL A 119 -11.18 5.94 4.05
N GLY A 120 -11.48 5.77 5.35
CA GLY A 120 -12.59 4.92 5.80
C GLY A 120 -12.27 3.44 6.01
N LYS A 121 -10.99 3.05 6.03
CA LYS A 121 -10.53 1.71 6.47
C LYS A 121 -10.11 1.74 7.94
N GLN A 122 -10.22 0.62 8.64
CA GLN A 122 -9.74 0.49 10.03
C GLN A 122 -8.21 0.61 10.16
N GLN A 123 -7.49 0.30 9.08
CA GLN A 123 -6.06 0.53 8.93
C GLN A 123 -5.82 1.56 7.83
N SER A 124 -5.01 2.57 8.16
CA SER A 124 -4.57 3.60 7.24
C SER A 124 -3.58 2.99 6.25
N VAL A 125 -3.80 3.24 4.96
CA VAL A 125 -2.92 2.80 3.87
C VAL A 125 -2.49 4.03 3.09
N VAL A 126 -1.19 4.25 3.00
CA VAL A 126 -0.58 5.29 2.17
C VAL A 126 0.16 4.65 1.01
N VAL A 127 -0.12 5.11 -0.19
CA VAL A 127 0.57 4.68 -1.41
C VAL A 127 1.39 5.86 -1.92
N MET A 128 2.68 5.65 -2.14
CA MET A 128 3.60 6.61 -2.74
C MET A 128 4.10 6.03 -4.05
N LEU A 129 3.81 6.72 -5.16
CA LEU A 129 4.31 6.38 -6.48
C LEU A 129 5.39 7.40 -6.86
N MET A 130 6.60 6.93 -7.06
CA MET A 130 7.73 7.66 -7.63
C MET A 130 7.90 7.19 -9.08
N ASP A 131 7.77 8.11 -10.02
CA ASP A 131 7.90 7.88 -11.44
C ASP A 131 9.03 8.76 -11.99
N GLU A 132 10.13 8.12 -12.33
CA GLU A 132 11.33 8.69 -12.94
C GLU A 132 11.41 8.22 -14.40
N ASP A 133 12.27 8.83 -15.22
CA ASP A 133 12.33 8.53 -16.66
C ASP A 133 12.69 7.05 -16.95
N ASP A 134 13.57 6.46 -16.16
CA ASP A 134 14.08 5.10 -16.32
C ASP A 134 13.65 4.13 -15.21
N SER A 135 13.04 4.62 -14.14
CA SER A 135 12.67 3.83 -12.97
C SER A 135 11.24 4.13 -12.49
N ALA A 136 10.59 3.15 -11.85
CA ALA A 136 9.35 3.40 -11.14
C ALA A 136 9.36 2.66 -9.82
N THR A 137 9.05 3.37 -8.74
CA THR A 137 9.00 2.82 -7.38
C THR A 137 7.63 3.08 -6.75
N VAL A 138 7.04 2.05 -6.19
CA VAL A 138 5.80 2.14 -5.40
C VAL A 138 6.11 1.70 -3.98
N MET A 139 5.84 2.59 -3.02
CA MET A 139 5.91 2.29 -1.60
C MET A 139 4.51 2.29 -0.99
N ILE A 140 4.21 1.29 -0.17
CA ILE A 140 2.91 1.12 0.47
C ILE A 140 3.13 0.99 1.97
N PHE A 141 2.62 1.95 2.71
CA PHE A 141 2.68 2.00 4.17
C PHE A 141 1.31 1.63 4.72
N SER A 142 1.24 0.57 5.52
CA SER A 142 -0.01 0.13 6.16
C SER A 142 0.12 0.22 7.68
N GLY A 143 -0.88 0.73 8.39
CA GLY A 143 -0.82 0.87 9.84
C GLY A 143 -2.02 1.56 10.48
N HIS A 144 -1.80 2.07 11.69
CA HIS A 144 -2.78 2.85 12.45
C HIS A 144 -2.19 4.23 12.73
N PHE A 145 -2.32 5.13 11.77
CA PHE A 145 -1.77 6.49 11.83
C PHE A 145 -2.75 7.51 11.26
N THR A 146 -2.68 8.75 11.74
CA THR A 146 -3.57 9.85 11.33
C THR A 146 -2.98 10.65 10.16
N LEU A 147 -3.78 11.55 9.57
CA LEU A 147 -3.27 12.51 8.59
C LEU A 147 -2.13 13.38 9.17
N ASP A 148 -2.23 13.78 10.43
CA ASP A 148 -1.17 14.53 11.13
C ASP A 148 0.14 13.73 11.23
N ASP A 149 0.04 12.41 11.40
CA ASP A 149 1.22 11.54 11.40
C ASP A 149 1.86 11.47 10.01
N ILE A 150 1.05 11.44 8.94
CA ILE A 150 1.53 11.46 7.55
C ILE A 150 2.23 12.79 7.23
N MET A 151 1.67 13.93 7.65
CA MET A 151 2.29 15.24 7.40
C MET A 151 3.63 15.44 8.13
N LYS A 152 3.87 14.70 9.22
CA LYS A 152 5.16 14.71 9.93
C LYS A 152 6.23 13.88 9.22
N MET A 153 5.84 12.97 8.32
CA MET A 153 6.76 12.11 7.58
C MET A 153 7.47 12.84 6.43
N THR A 154 6.85 13.89 5.89
CA THR A 154 7.32 14.66 4.73
C THR A 154 8.00 15.98 5.13
N LYS A 155 8.31 16.17 6.41
CA LYS A 155 9.00 17.35 6.94
C LYS A 155 10.48 17.13 7.08
#